data_AF-A0A437RCH8-F1
#
_entry.id   AF-A0A437RCH8-F1
#
_cell.length_a   1.000
_cell.length_b   1.000
_cell.length_c   1.000
_cell.angle_alpha   90.00
_cell.angle_beta   90.00
_cell.angle_gamma   90.00
#
_symmetry.space_group_name_H-M   'P 1'
#
loop_
_entity.id
_entity.type
_entity.pdbx_description
1 polymer ?
#
loop_
_entity_poly.entity_id
_entity_poly.type
_entity_poly.pdbx_seq_one_letter_code
_entity_poly.pdbx_strand_id
1 'polypeptide(L)'
;MHIAIWLLAAFVLALWSLLAWAVGALLGLDPSWVTDIGTLAGQVPFGALIEAWIPGWQALLTATLEFTRTALGWLGGFSQVLVWVLWAVGAVVIVLCAGLLSLLVAVVRRNMPKPPSSPPNTPAAA
;
A
#
# COMPACT_ATOMS: atom_id res chain seq x y z
N MET A 1 16.83 -11.87 -3.70
CA MET A 1 15.77 -11.85 -2.66
C MET A 1 15.58 -10.46 -2.07
N HIS A 2 16.62 -9.77 -1.57
CA HIS A 2 16.48 -8.37 -1.12
C HIS A 2 15.93 -7.41 -2.19
N ILE A 3 16.43 -7.54 -3.43
CA ILE A 3 15.96 -6.72 -4.56
C ILE A 3 14.45 -6.88 -4.79
N ALA A 4 13.90 -8.09 -4.63
CA ALA A 4 12.46 -8.34 -4.81
C ALA A 4 11.59 -7.67 -3.73
N ILE A 5 12.08 -7.65 -2.48
CA ILE A 5 11.39 -6.97 -1.36
C ILE A 5 11.36 -5.46 -1.61
N TRP A 6 12.47 -4.89 -2.07
CA TRP A 6 12.55 -3.48 -2.42
C TRP A 6 11.72 -3.13 -3.66
N LEU A 7 11.65 -4.03 -4.65
CA LEU A 7 10.77 -3.85 -5.82
C LEU A 7 9.29 -3.85 -5.43
N LEU A 8 8.89 -4.80 -4.58
CA LEU A 8 7.52 -4.85 -4.06
C LEU A 8 7.21 -3.62 -3.20
N ALA A 9 8.13 -3.21 -2.32
CA ALA A 9 7.97 -2.01 -1.52
C ALA A 9 7.88 -0.74 -2.38
N ALA A 10 8.73 -0.61 -3.40
CA ALA A 10 8.68 0.50 -4.35
C ALA A 10 7.38 0.50 -5.15
N PHE A 11 6.88 -0.67 -5.54
CA PHE A 11 5.59 -0.81 -6.22
C PHE A 11 4.43 -0.40 -5.32
N VAL A 12 4.39 -0.87 -4.07
CA VAL A 12 3.37 -0.49 -3.08
C VAL A 12 3.46 1.01 -2.78
N LEU A 13 4.67 1.56 -2.66
CA LEU A 13 4.88 2.99 -2.42
C LEU A 13 4.46 3.84 -3.63
N ALA A 14 4.71 3.38 -4.84
CA ALA A 14 4.24 4.02 -6.06
C ALA A 14 2.71 4.01 -6.11
N LEU A 15 2.07 2.88 -5.78
CA LEU A 15 0.61 2.76 -5.72
C LEU A 15 0.02 3.69 -4.64
N TRP A 16 0.66 3.74 -3.47
CA TRP A 16 0.29 4.63 -2.37
C TRP A 16 0.42 6.11 -2.75
N SER A 17 1.49 6.46 -3.45
CA SER A 17 1.71 7.82 -3.94
C SER A 17 0.69 8.20 -5.01
N LEU A 18 0.33 7.26 -5.88
CA LEU A 18 -0.74 7.45 -6.87
C LEU A 18 -2.09 7.68 -6.18
N LEU A 19 -2.39 6.91 -5.13
CA LEU A 19 -3.59 7.05 -4.32
C LEU A 19 -3.66 8.41 -3.62
N ALA A 20 -2.58 8.84 -2.96
CA ALA A 20 -2.53 10.14 -2.31
C ALA A 20 -2.63 11.29 -3.32
N TRP A 21 -2.04 11.13 -4.50
CA TRP A 21 -2.15 12.10 -5.58
C TRP A 21 -3.58 12.17 -6.12
N ALA A 22 -4.25 11.02 -6.31
CA ALA A 22 -5.66 10.96 -6.69
C ALA A 22 -6.54 11.65 -5.64
N VAL A 23 -6.32 11.38 -4.34
CA VAL A 23 -7.05 12.05 -3.25
C VAL A 23 -6.80 13.57 -3.27
N GLY A 24 -5.56 14.02 -3.46
CA GLY A 24 -5.24 15.44 -3.60
C GLY A 24 -5.90 16.09 -4.81
N ALA A 25 -5.92 15.41 -5.96
CA ALA A 25 -6.62 15.88 -7.16
C ALA A 25 -8.13 15.96 -6.95
N LEU A 26 -8.73 14.96 -6.30
CA LEU A 26 -10.15 14.94 -5.96
C LEU A 26 -10.54 16.05 -4.95
N LEU A 27 -9.66 16.36 -4.00
CA LEU A 27 -9.87 17.48 -3.06
C LEU A 27 -9.73 18.85 -3.73
N GLY A 28 -9.06 18.92 -4.89
CA GLY A 28 -9.03 20.11 -5.74
C GLY A 28 -10.25 20.24 -6.66
N LEU A 29 -11.05 19.19 -6.81
CA LEU A 29 -12.32 19.20 -7.55
C LEU A 29 -13.49 19.60 -6.63
N ASP A 30 -14.57 20.09 -7.24
CA ASP A 30 -15.77 20.49 -6.52
C ASP A 30 -16.36 19.30 -5.71
N PRO A 31 -16.69 19.48 -4.41
CA PRO A 31 -17.12 18.38 -3.53
C PRO A 31 -18.38 17.62 -3.97
N SER A 32 -19.11 18.12 -4.98
CA SER A 32 -20.22 17.40 -5.64
C SER A 32 -19.86 15.98 -6.09
N TRP A 33 -18.61 15.71 -6.47
CA TRP A 33 -18.15 14.37 -6.88
C TRP A 33 -18.38 13.28 -5.82
N VAL A 34 -18.33 13.63 -4.53
CA VAL A 34 -18.54 12.69 -3.42
C VAL A 34 -19.96 12.13 -3.44
N THR A 35 -20.91 12.98 -3.85
CA THR A 35 -22.33 12.62 -3.96
C THR A 35 -22.55 11.69 -5.14
N ASP A 36 -21.91 11.99 -6.28
CA ASP A 36 -21.99 11.16 -7.48
C ASP A 36 -21.43 9.75 -7.25
N ILE A 37 -20.30 9.62 -6.53
CA ILE A 37 -19.72 8.31 -6.18
C ILE A 37 -20.64 7.50 -5.28
N GLY A 38 -21.34 8.12 -4.32
CA GLY A 38 -22.32 7.43 -3.48
C GLY A 38 -23.45 6.81 -4.32
N THR A 39 -23.96 7.55 -5.30
CA THR A 39 -24.99 7.07 -6.23
C THR A 39 -24.46 5.97 -7.16
N LEU A 40 -23.24 6.12 -7.68
CA LEU A 40 -22.59 5.14 -8.56
C LEU A 40 -22.23 3.84 -7.81
N ALA A 41 -21.85 3.92 -6.54
CA ALA A 41 -21.56 2.75 -5.69
C ALA A 41 -22.79 1.85 -5.49
N GLY A 42 -24.00 2.41 -5.54
CA GLY A 42 -25.26 1.67 -5.53
C GLY A 42 -25.59 0.99 -6.86
N GLN A 43 -24.93 1.36 -7.96
CA GLN A 43 -25.18 0.87 -9.32
C GLN A 43 -24.06 -0.05 -9.86
N VAL A 44 -23.14 -0.50 -9.00
CA VAL A 44 -21.97 -1.29 -9.45
C VAL A 44 -22.40 -2.67 -9.96
N PRO A 45 -22.24 -2.97 -11.26
CA PRO A 45 -22.73 -4.22 -11.86
C PRO A 45 -22.00 -5.47 -11.34
N PHE A 46 -20.80 -5.31 -10.77
CA PHE A 46 -19.99 -6.40 -10.19
C PHE A 46 -20.04 -6.44 -8.65
N GLY A 47 -20.98 -5.74 -8.00
CA GLY A 47 -21.02 -5.64 -6.53
C GLY A 47 -21.09 -6.98 -5.81
N ALA A 48 -21.79 -7.98 -6.39
CA ALA A 48 -21.86 -9.33 -5.83
C ALA A 48 -20.52 -10.09 -5.88
N LEU A 49 -19.69 -9.83 -6.89
CA LEU A 49 -18.34 -10.41 -6.97
C LEU A 49 -17.43 -9.79 -5.90
N ILE A 50 -17.55 -8.47 -5.68
CA ILE A 50 -16.76 -7.77 -4.66
C ILE A 50 -17.19 -8.21 -3.26
N GLU A 51 -18.49 -8.41 -3.02
CA GLU A 51 -19.01 -8.92 -1.74
C GLU A 51 -18.48 -10.32 -1.40
N ALA A 52 -18.30 -11.18 -2.42
CA ALA A 52 -17.70 -12.51 -2.24
C ALA A 52 -16.22 -12.45 -1.84
N TRP A 53 -15.49 -11.42 -2.28
CA TRP A 53 -14.08 -11.22 -1.94
C TRP A 53 -13.89 -10.43 -0.64
N ILE A 54 -14.73 -9.42 -0.39
CA ILE A 54 -14.68 -8.51 0.75
C ILE A 54 -16.10 -8.35 1.28
N PRO A 55 -16.51 -9.18 2.24
CA PRO A 55 -17.81 -9.06 2.88
C PRO A 55 -17.95 -7.69 3.55
N GLY A 56 -19.04 -6.97 3.27
CA GLY A 56 -19.28 -5.64 3.83
C GLY A 56 -18.46 -4.51 3.21
N TRP A 57 -17.88 -4.68 2.01
CA TRP A 57 -17.14 -3.63 1.30
C TRP A 57 -17.97 -2.35 1.10
N GLN A 58 -19.28 -2.51 0.86
CA GLN A 58 -20.21 -1.38 0.69
C GLN A 58 -20.35 -0.55 1.98
N ALA A 59 -20.41 -1.21 3.14
CA ALA A 59 -20.47 -0.52 4.42
C ALA A 59 -19.16 0.23 4.71
N LEU A 60 -18.02 -0.38 4.37
CA LEU A 60 -16.69 0.24 4.43
C LEU A 60 -16.59 1.47 3.53
N LEU A 61 -17.06 1.38 2.28
CA LEU A 61 -17.10 2.51 1.36
C LEU A 61 -17.98 3.64 1.88
N THR A 62 -19.19 3.32 2.33
CA THR A 62 -20.13 4.30 2.86
C THR A 62 -19.55 4.99 4.10
N ALA A 63 -18.97 4.22 5.03
CA ALA A 63 -18.32 4.76 6.22
C ALA A 63 -17.12 5.66 5.85
N THR A 64 -16.35 5.28 4.84
CA THR A 64 -15.21 6.07 4.36
C THR A 64 -15.67 7.38 3.70
N LEU A 65 -16.73 7.33 2.89
CA LEU A 65 -17.33 8.51 2.28
C LEU A 65 -17.92 9.46 3.33
N GLU A 66 -18.60 8.92 4.34
CA GLU A 66 -19.18 9.70 5.42
C GLU A 66 -18.11 10.35 6.30
N PHE A 67 -17.04 9.61 6.60
CA PHE A 67 -15.85 10.15 7.26
C PHE A 67 -15.22 11.26 6.43
N THR A 68 -15.11 11.08 5.11
CA THR A 68 -14.56 12.08 4.19
C THR A 68 -15.41 13.34 4.17
N ARG A 69 -16.75 13.22 4.09
CA ARG A 69 -17.67 14.36 4.18
C ARG A 69 -17.57 15.09 5.51
N THR A 70 -17.54 14.33 6.61
CA THR A 70 -17.42 14.89 7.96
C THR A 70 -16.10 15.63 8.11
N ALA A 71 -15.00 15.05 7.63
CA ALA A 71 -13.69 15.69 7.60
C ALA A 71 -13.70 16.96 6.73
N LEU A 72 -14.22 16.91 5.50
CA LEU A 72 -14.31 18.11 4.64
C LEU A 72 -15.16 19.21 5.28
N GLY A 73 -16.27 18.87 5.93
CA GLY A 73 -17.14 19.81 6.63
C GLY A 73 -16.48 20.46 7.84
N TRP A 74 -15.60 19.73 8.54
CA TRP A 74 -14.83 20.26 9.68
C TRP A 74 -13.63 21.11 9.26
N LEU A 75 -13.02 20.85 8.10
CA LEU A 75 -11.66 21.30 7.80
C LEU A 75 -11.52 22.55 6.96
N GLY A 76 -12.58 23.13 6.40
CA GLY A 76 -12.68 24.55 5.98
C GLY A 76 -11.51 25.24 5.24
N GLY A 77 -10.52 24.51 4.71
CA GLY A 77 -9.27 25.07 4.15
C GLY A 77 -7.99 24.25 4.40
N PHE A 78 -7.96 23.30 5.34
CA PHE A 78 -6.76 22.47 5.64
C PHE A 78 -6.74 21.11 4.91
N SER A 79 -7.62 20.90 3.92
CA SER A 79 -7.73 19.65 3.17
C SER A 79 -6.41 19.19 2.58
N GLN A 80 -5.64 20.11 1.99
CA GLN A 80 -4.33 19.84 1.41
C GLN A 80 -3.32 19.33 2.46
N VAL A 81 -3.30 19.90 3.67
CA VAL A 81 -2.37 19.53 4.75
C VAL A 81 -2.63 18.09 5.20
N LEU A 82 -3.91 17.68 5.28
CA LEU A 82 -4.28 16.31 5.62
C LEU A 82 -3.80 15.28 4.60
N VAL A 83 -3.85 15.60 3.31
CA VAL A 83 -3.31 14.71 2.26
C VAL A 83 -1.82 14.48 2.47
N TRP A 84 -1.08 15.55 2.75
CA TRP A 84 0.36 15.46 3.01
C TRP A 84 0.69 14.67 4.28
N VAL A 85 -0.07 14.89 5.36
CA VAL A 85 0.10 14.14 6.62
C VAL A 85 -0.23 12.66 6.42
N LEU A 86 -1.36 12.36 5.79
CA LEU A 86 -1.79 10.98 5.51
C LEU A 86 -0.80 10.27 4.59
N TRP A 87 -0.33 10.95 3.54
CA TRP A 87 0.69 10.42 2.65
C TRP A 87 2.00 10.13 3.41
N ALA A 88 2.48 11.07 4.22
CA ALA A 88 3.72 10.92 4.99
C ALA A 88 3.64 9.75 5.97
N VAL A 89 2.52 9.61 6.69
CA VAL A 89 2.29 8.48 7.59
C VAL A 89 2.32 7.15 6.82
N GLY A 90 1.59 7.05 5.71
CA GLY A 90 1.57 5.82 4.91
C GLY A 90 2.93 5.48 4.29
N ALA A 91 3.67 6.48 3.80
CA ALA A 91 5.02 6.29 3.26
C ALA A 91 5.99 5.76 4.32
N VAL A 92 5.95 6.33 5.53
CA VAL A 92 6.78 5.87 6.66
C VAL A 92 6.45 4.42 7.03
N VAL A 93 5.16 4.06 7.13
CA VAL A 93 4.75 2.68 7.43
C VAL A 93 5.25 1.69 6.38
N ILE A 94 5.12 2.03 5.10
CA ILE A 94 5.59 1.17 3.99
C ILE A 94 7.10 0.98 4.05
N VAL A 95 7.86 2.06 4.25
CA VAL A 95 9.32 2.01 4.36
C VAL A 95 9.76 1.23 5.60
N LEU A 96 9.09 1.41 6.74
CA LEU A 96 9.37 0.66 7.97
C LEU A 96 9.12 -0.85 7.77
N CYS A 97 8.00 -1.24 7.17
CA CYS A 97 7.71 -2.64 6.85
C CYS A 97 8.76 -3.24 5.91
N ALA A 98 9.14 -2.53 4.85
CA ALA A 98 10.17 -2.97 3.91
C ALA A 98 11.55 -3.11 4.57
N GLY A 99 11.88 -2.17 5.46
CA GLY A 99 13.06 -2.20 6.30
C GLY A 99 13.08 -3.39 7.24
N LEU A 100 11.98 -3.66 7.95
CA LEU A 100 11.84 -4.81 8.85
C LEU A 100 12.02 -6.13 8.11
N LEU A 101 11.34 -6.29 6.96
CA LEU A 101 11.45 -7.49 6.13
C LEU A 101 12.89 -7.68 5.60
N SER A 102 13.55 -6.60 5.20
CA SER A 102 14.96 -6.63 4.81
C SER A 102 15.84 -7.08 5.97
N LEU A 103 15.63 -6.55 7.18
CA LEU A 103 16.41 -6.87 8.37
C LEU A 103 16.25 -8.35 8.75
N LEU A 104 15.01 -8.86 8.72
CA LEU A 104 14.69 -10.28 8.90
C LEU A 104 15.43 -11.18 7.90
N VAL A 105 15.42 -10.83 6.61
CA VAL A 105 16.13 -11.61 5.57
C VAL A 105 17.64 -11.56 5.76
N ALA A 106 18.19 -10.42 6.16
CA ALA A 106 19.63 -10.29 6.44
C ALA A 106 20.05 -11.18 7.62
N VAL A 107 19.26 -11.21 8.69
CA VAL A 107 19.50 -12.08 9.86
C VAL A 107 19.41 -13.56 9.46
N VAL A 108 18.37 -13.95 8.70
CA VAL A 108 18.21 -15.34 8.24
C VAL A 108 19.36 -15.78 7.33
N ARG A 109 19.80 -14.93 6.39
CA ARG A 109 20.94 -15.22 5.52
C ARG A 109 22.24 -15.36 6.28
N ARG A 110 22.47 -14.53 7.30
CA ARG A 110 23.65 -14.60 8.15
C ARG A 110 23.71 -15.93 8.94
N ASN A 111 22.56 -16.52 9.22
CA ASN A 111 22.47 -17.79 9.96
C ASN A 111 22.46 -19.03 9.06
N MET A 112 22.57 -18.89 7.72
CA MET A 112 22.67 -20.04 6.82
C MET A 112 24.09 -20.63 6.84
N PRO A 113 24.24 -21.96 7.08
CA PRO A 113 25.53 -22.63 7.01
C PRO A 113 26.14 -22.50 5.61
N LYS A 114 27.44 -22.18 5.52
CA LYS A 114 28.17 -22.18 4.24
C LYS A 114 28.13 -23.60 3.65
N PRO A 115 27.85 -23.76 2.34
CA PRO A 115 27.94 -25.06 1.71
C PRO A 115 29.37 -25.60 1.82
N PRO A 116 29.56 -26.92 2.02
CA PRO A 116 30.87 -27.52 2.17
C PRO A 116 31.72 -27.24 0.93
N SER A 117 32.93 -26.72 1.14
CA SER A 117 33.93 -26.55 0.09
C SER A 117 34.20 -27.91 -0.58
N SER A 118 34.10 -27.95 -1.91
CA SER A 118 34.43 -29.14 -2.70
C SER A 118 35.79 -29.72 -2.29
N PRO A 119 35.94 -31.06 -2.20
CA PRO A 119 37.21 -31.67 -1.85
C PRO A 119 38.27 -31.32 -2.91
N PRO A 120 39.56 -31.27 -2.53
CA PRO A 120 40.63 -30.97 -3.46
C PRO A 120 40.67 -32.06 -4.54
N ASN A 121 40.72 -31.63 -5.80
CA ASN A 121 40.99 -32.53 -6.92
C ASN A 121 42.40 -33.10 -6.73
N THR A 122 42.52 -34.29 -6.15
CA THR A 122 43.76 -35.06 -6.13
C THR A 122 43.97 -35.60 -7.55
N PRO A 123 44.96 -35.13 -8.33
CA PRO A 123 45.28 -35.77 -9.60
C PRO A 123 45.78 -37.19 -9.30
N ALA A 124 45.14 -38.18 -9.92
CA ALA A 124 45.60 -39.56 -9.88
C ALA A 124 47.03 -39.60 -10.45
N ALA A 125 47.95 -40.15 -9.66
CA ALA A 125 49.34 -40.35 -10.09
C ALA A 125 49.37 -41.30 -11.31
N ALA A 126 50.17 -40.90 -12.30
CA ALA A 126 50.44 -41.60 -13.55
C ALA A 126 51.30 -42.87 -13.35
#